data_AF-A0A6L7YK77-F1
#
_entry.id   AF-A0A6L7YK77-F1
#
_cell.length_a   1.000
_cell.length_b   1.000
_cell.length_c   1.000
_cell.angle_alpha   90.00
_cell.angle_beta   90.00
_cell.angle_gamma   90.00
#
_symmetry.space_group_name_H-M   'P 1'
#
loop_
_entity.id
_entity.type
_entity.pdbx_description
1 polymer ?
#
loop_
_entity_poly.entity_id
_entity_poly.type
_entity_poly.pdbx_seq_one_letter_code
_entity_poly.pdbx_strand_id
1 'polypeptide(L)' 'MTTTFAGLGIPEGLAGFLEELGYTTPFDVQTATIPDALAGRDVAVRAPTGSGKTLAFGVPLLMCAEDAAPRRPRGRG' A
#
# COMPACT_ATOMS: atom_id res chain seq x y z
N MET A 1 -12.06 12.97 11.68
CA MET A 1 -10.97 12.02 11.98
C MET A 1 -10.09 11.98 10.75
N THR A 2 -8.82 12.37 10.86
CA THR A 2 -7.88 12.32 9.74
C THR A 2 -7.43 10.88 9.56
N THR A 3 -7.61 10.30 8.37
CA THR A 3 -7.13 8.96 8.05
C THR A 3 -5.60 8.95 7.98
N THR A 4 -4.95 7.98 8.60
CA THR A 4 -3.48 7.79 8.54
C THR A 4 -3.15 6.49 7.82
N PHE A 5 -1.90 6.31 7.36
CA PHE A 5 -1.47 5.04 6.77
C PHE A 5 -1.59 3.87 7.75
N ALA A 6 -1.23 4.07 9.02
CA ALA A 6 -1.44 3.06 10.07
C ALA A 6 -2.92 2.67 10.20
N GLY A 7 -3.83 3.64 10.12
CA GLY A 7 -5.27 3.43 10.12
C GLY A 7 -5.82 2.62 8.94
N LEU A 8 -5.04 2.41 7.88
CA LEU A 8 -5.40 1.58 6.72
C LEU A 8 -4.99 0.10 6.88
N GLY A 9 -4.43 -0.29 8.02
CA GLY A 9 -3.92 -1.65 8.26
C GLY A 9 -2.44 -1.83 7.91
N ILE A 10 -1.71 -0.74 7.70
CA ILE A 10 -0.26 -0.77 7.48
C ILE A 10 0.46 -0.84 8.85
N PRO A 11 1.47 -1.71 9.03
CA PRO A 11 2.24 -1.77 10.26
C PRO A 11 2.90 -0.44 10.61
N GLU A 12 2.91 -0.10 11.90
CA GLU A 12 3.45 1.16 12.42
C GLU A 12 4.87 1.48 11.93
N GLY A 13 5.74 0.48 11.81
CA GLY A 13 7.11 0.69 11.31
C GLY A 13 7.15 1.18 9.85
N LEU A 14 6.29 0.64 8.99
CA LEU A 14 6.20 1.09 7.59
C LEU A 14 5.44 2.42 7.49
N ALA A 15 4.40 2.62 8.30
CA ALA A 15 3.69 3.89 8.36
C ALA A 15 4.61 5.04 8.80
N GLY A 16 5.42 4.84 9.85
CA GLY A 16 6.41 5.80 10.30
C GLY A 16 7.48 6.10 9.24
N PHE A 17 7.96 5.08 8.53
CA PHE A 17 8.88 5.29 7.41
C PHE A 17 8.25 6.12 6.27
N LEU A 18 6.98 5.87 5.94
CA LEU A 18 6.25 6.68 4.96
C LEU A 18 6.11 8.14 5.42
N GLU A 19 5.86 8.37 6.71
CA GLU A 19 5.81 9.72 7.29
C GLU A 19 7.18 10.43 7.20
N GLU A 20 8.29 9.75 7.48
CA GLU A 20 9.65 10.29 7.32
C GLU A 20 9.95 10.70 5.88
N LEU A 21 9.37 10.00 4.90
CA LEU A 21 9.44 10.35 3.48
C LEU A 21 8.47 11.47 3.07
N GLY A 22 7.67 11.99 4.01
CA GLY A 22 6.70 13.07 3.80
C GLY A 22 5.29 12.59 3.40
N TYR A 23 5.03 11.28 3.40
CA TYR A 23 3.70 10.72 3.15
C TYR A 23 2.91 10.61 4.45
N THR A 24 2.35 11.73 4.92
CA THR A 24 1.66 11.80 6.22
C THR A 24 0.16 11.53 6.14
N THR A 25 -0.48 11.89 5.02
CA THR A 25 -1.91 11.67 4.80
C THR A 25 -2.13 10.88 3.51
N PRO A 26 -2.80 9.73 3.56
CA PRO A 26 -3.12 8.96 2.37
C PRO A 26 -4.13 9.70 1.49
N PHE A 27 -3.96 9.61 0.18
CA PHE A 27 -4.92 10.15 -0.79
C PHE A 27 -6.17 9.26 -0.86
N ASP A 28 -7.29 9.81 -1.35
CA ASP A 28 -8.57 9.10 -1.44
C ASP A 28 -8.45 7.73 -2.12
N VAL A 29 -7.67 7.66 -3.20
CA VAL A 29 -7.47 6.41 -3.93
C VAL A 29 -6.72 5.37 -3.09
N GLN A 30 -5.78 5.79 -2.25
CA GLN A 30 -5.02 4.89 -1.36
C GLN A 30 -5.93 4.41 -0.22
N THR A 31 -6.66 5.33 0.41
CA THR A 31 -7.65 5.02 1.45
C THR A 31 -8.69 4.02 0.98
N ALA A 32 -9.17 4.16 -0.26
CA ALA A 32 -10.19 3.29 -0.84
C ALA A 32 -9.68 1.90 -1.26
N THR A 33 -8.36 1.70 -1.42
CA THR A 33 -7.82 0.51 -2.11
C THR A 33 -6.85 -0.30 -1.26
N ILE A 34 -6.07 0.32 -0.38
CA ILE A 34 -5.07 -0.35 0.44
C ILE A 34 -5.71 -1.42 1.34
N PRO A 35 -6.80 -1.16 2.09
CA PRO A 35 -7.40 -2.19 2.95
C PRO A 35 -7.85 -3.44 2.17
N ASP A 36 -8.37 -3.24 0.96
CA ASP A 36 -8.85 -4.32 0.09
C ASP A 36 -7.70 -5.15 -0.47
N ALA A 37 -6.65 -4.48 -0.95
CA ALA A 37 -5.46 -5.13 -1.47
C ALA A 37 -4.69 -5.89 -0.38
N LEU A 38 -4.61 -5.35 0.85
CA LEU A 38 -4.03 -6.04 2.00
C LEU A 38 -4.85 -7.27 2.43
N ALA A 39 -6.16 -7.25 2.20
CA ALA A 39 -7.04 -8.40 2.40
C ALA A 39 -6.93 -9.45 1.28
N GLY A 40 -6.03 -9.27 0.30
CA GLY A 40 -5.85 -10.19 -0.82
C GLY A 40 -6.95 -10.12 -1.87
N ARG A 41 -7.75 -9.04 -1.91
CA ARG A 41 -8.74 -8.84 -2.97
C ARG A 41 -8.09 -8.26 -4.21
N ASP A 42 -8.61 -8.64 -5.38
CA ASP A 42 -8.28 -7.97 -6.63
C ASP A 42 -8.82 -6.54 -6.63
N VAL A 43 -7.96 -5.58 -6.97
CA VAL A 43 -8.32 -4.15 -7.00
C VAL A 43 -7.92 -3.54 -8.34
N ALA A 44 -8.89 -2.88 -8.99
CA ALA A 44 -8.64 -2.06 -10.17
C ALA A 44 -8.71 -0.58 -9.80
N VAL A 45 -7.66 0.17 -10.12
CA VAL A 45 -7.55 1.59 -9.74
C VAL A 45 -7.56 2.49 -10.96
N ARG A 46 -8.55 3.39 -11.04
CA ARG A 46 -8.63 4.44 -12.06
C ARG A 46 -8.65 5.82 -11.40
N ALA A 47 -7.53 6.53 -11.48
CA ALA A 47 -7.40 7.89 -10.98
C ALA A 47 -6.44 8.71 -11.88
N PRO A 48 -6.45 10.06 -11.83
CA PRO A 48 -5.50 10.91 -12.55
C PRO A 48 -4.02 10.67 -12.18
N THR A 49 -3.10 11.15 -13.02
CA THR A 49 -1.66 11.22 -12.68
C THR A 49 -1.47 12.15 -11.47
N GLY A 50 -0.50 11.83 -10.60
CA GLY A 50 -0.29 12.57 -9.35
C GLY A 50 -1.21 12.13 -8.20
N SER A 51 -2.25 11.33 -8.44
CA SER A 51 -3.15 10.84 -7.40
C SER A 51 -2.56 9.73 -6.50
N GLY A 52 -1.24 9.51 -6.49
CA GLY A 52 -0.63 8.58 -5.54
C GLY A 52 -0.88 7.08 -5.78
N LYS A 53 -1.34 6.69 -6.99
CA LYS A 53 -1.61 5.28 -7.34
C LYS A 53 -0.40 4.35 -7.15
N THR A 54 0.82 4.86 -7.29
CA THR A 54 2.04 4.06 -7.10
C THR A 54 2.12 3.48 -5.69
N LEU A 55 1.85 4.27 -4.64
CA LEU A 55 1.81 3.77 -3.27
C LEU A 55 0.55 2.93 -3.01
N ALA A 56 -0.57 3.25 -3.68
CA ALA A 56 -1.81 2.48 -3.56
C ALA A 56 -1.61 0.99 -3.92
N PHE A 57 -0.75 0.69 -4.91
CA PHE A 57 -0.36 -0.68 -5.25
C PHE A 57 0.93 -1.15 -4.56
N GLY A 58 1.92 -0.26 -4.45
CA GLY A 58 3.26 -0.59 -3.96
C GLY A 58 3.28 -1.03 -2.50
N VAL A 59 2.46 -0.41 -1.64
CA VAL A 59 2.40 -0.78 -0.22
C VAL A 59 1.83 -2.20 -0.04
N PRO A 60 0.66 -2.56 -0.60
CA PRO A 60 0.19 -3.94 -0.56
C PRO A 60 1.16 -4.94 -1.20
N LEU A 61 1.81 -4.60 -2.31
CA LEU A 61 2.79 -5.47 -2.95
C LEU A 61 3.99 -5.77 -2.04
N LEU A 62 4.52 -4.75 -1.37
CA LEU A 62 5.64 -4.91 -0.44
C LEU A 62 5.24 -5.78 0.77
N MET A 63 4.04 -5.59 1.30
CA MET A 63 3.56 -6.30 2.49
C MET A 63 3.13 -7.74 2.20
N CYS A 64 2.62 -8.01 1.00
CA CYS A 64 2.17 -9.34 0.59
C CYS A 64 3.24 -10.14 -0.18
N ALA A 65 4.40 -9.54 -0.45
CA ALA A 65 5.51 -10.26 -1.07
C ALA A 65 6.00 -11.40 -0.16
N GLU A 66 6.12 -12.60 -0.70
CA GLU A 66 6.75 -13.71 -0.01
C GLU A 66 8.25 -13.69 -0.26
N ASP A 67 9.02 -14.27 0.67
CA ASP A 67 10.47 -14.42 0.51
C ASP A 67 10.80 -15.11 -0.82
N ALA A 68 11.35 -14.34 -1.75
CA ALA A 68 11.78 -14.82 -3.04
C ALA A 68 13.20 -15.39 -2.93
N ALA A 69 13.44 -16.56 -3.52
CA ALA A 69 14.80 -17.03 -3.73
C ALA A 69 15.40 -16.30 -4.96
N PRO A 70 16.73 -16.15 -5.07
CA PRO A 70 17.36 -15.54 -6.25
C PRO A 70 16.85 -16.19 -7.54
N ARG A 71 16.42 -15.36 -8.50
CA ARG A 71 15.80 -15.78 -9.78
C ARG A 71 14.45 -16.53 -9.64
N ARG A 72 13.75 -16.41 -8.51
CA ARG A 72 12.42 -16.99 -8.27
C ARG A 72 11.50 -16.01 -7.52
N PRO A 73 10.96 -14.97 -8.20
CA PRO A 73 9.99 -14.07 -7.59
C PRO A 73 8.75 -14.86 -7.16
N ARG A 74 8.30 -14.64 -5.93
CA ARG A 74 7.06 -15.22 -5.40
C ARG A 74 6.07 -14.10 -5.09
N GLY A 75 4.85 -14.25 -5.57
CA GLY A 75 3.71 -13.46 -5.12
C GLY A 75 2.79 -14.36 -4.32
N ARG A 76 2.10 -13.80 -3.32
CA ARG A 76 1.07 -14.53 -2.57
C ARG A 76 -0.10 -14.84 -3.51
N GLY A 77 -0.43 -16.12 -3.64
CA GLY A 77 -1.59 -16.62 -4.39
C GLY A 77 -2.86 -16.62 -3.57
#